data_AF-A0A352F488-F1
#
_entry.id   AF-A0A352F488-F1
#
_cell.length_a   1.000
_cell.length_b   1.000
_cell.length_c   1.000
_cell.angle_alpha   90.00
_cell.angle_beta   90.00
_cell.angle_gamma   90.00
#
_symmetry.space_group_name_H-M   'P 1'
#
loop_
_entity.id
_entity.type
_entity.pdbx_description
1 polymer ?
#
loop_
_entity_poly.entity_id
_entity_poly.type
_entity_poly.pdbx_seq_one_letter_code
_entity_poly.pdbx_strand_id
1 'polypeptide(L)'
;MGFFRTFLLGERSAISPPIDSSALLREATSQKAAGDINSAIELLRQFWLAEPFGSSGYGVEEYLRLPMYLQHAGLRDDAWGALNVLLTDYVLTPTKLNDQCLPMMHSEIYDKMRLFWQREGEPSIAVKYGILSHVHWLIGLHRQRRREELRDCAGPEAIVAVVEPLLKKAKKIRHKNSLCVLVESEVLKLPSLDVHSFAGAIDQLILTNQER
;
A
#
# COMPACT_ATOMS: atom_id res chain seq x y z
N MET A 1 -2.23 -1.03 19.10
CA MET A 1 -2.58 0.12 18.21
C MET A 1 -2.82 1.41 19.01
N GLY A 2 -1.93 1.77 19.96
CA GLY A 2 -2.16 2.90 20.88
C GLY A 2 -1.21 4.09 20.73
N PHE A 3 -0.01 3.90 20.18
CA PHE A 3 1.01 4.95 20.15
C PHE A 3 0.84 5.95 18.98
N PHE A 4 0.53 5.47 17.77
CA PHE A 4 0.35 6.32 16.59
C PHE A 4 -0.87 7.25 16.67
N ARG A 5 -1.96 6.78 17.31
CA ARG A 5 -3.20 7.56 17.43
C ARG A 5 -3.05 8.72 18.42
N THR A 6 -2.22 8.56 19.44
CA THR A 6 -1.91 9.61 20.42
C THR A 6 -0.97 10.66 19.83
N PHE A 7 -0.03 10.25 18.98
CA PHE A 7 0.94 11.17 18.35
C PHE A 7 0.29 12.12 17.32
N LEU A 8 -0.73 11.66 16.59
CA LEU A 8 -1.45 12.50 15.61
C LEU A 8 -2.56 13.38 16.23
N LEU A 9 -3.01 13.10 17.45
CA LEU A 9 -4.17 13.76 18.07
C LEU A 9 -3.86 14.54 19.36
N GLY A 10 -2.67 14.38 19.95
CA GLY A 10 -2.22 15.13 21.12
C GLY A 10 -1.34 16.29 20.70
N GLU A 11 -1.73 17.51 21.08
CA GLU A 11 -0.99 18.78 20.87
C GLU A 11 -1.24 19.51 19.55
N ARG A 12 -2.48 19.94 19.33
CA ARG A 12 -2.74 21.22 18.66
C ARG A 12 -2.54 22.36 19.66
N SER A 13 -1.31 22.86 19.80
CA SER A 13 -1.05 24.15 20.44
C SER A 13 0.14 24.86 19.79
N ALA A 14 -0.05 26.16 19.59
CA ALA A 14 0.86 27.17 19.06
C ALA A 14 1.07 27.18 17.54
N ILE A 15 0.78 28.34 16.96
CA ILE A 15 0.99 28.71 15.57
C ILE A 15 2.49 28.60 15.26
N SER A 16 2.89 27.46 14.69
CA SER A 16 4.19 27.31 14.02
C SER A 16 4.16 28.12 12.72
N PRO A 17 5.28 28.75 12.28
CA PRO A 17 5.35 29.36 10.95
C PRO A 17 4.90 28.36 9.88
N PRO A 18 4.39 28.82 8.71
CA PRO A 18 3.99 27.92 7.64
C PRO A 18 5.18 27.02 7.31
N ILE A 19 5.03 25.74 7.67
CA ILE A 19 6.02 24.72 7.41
C ILE A 19 6.03 24.53 5.90
N ASP A 20 7.16 24.83 5.26
CA ASP A 20 7.32 24.53 3.84
C ASP A 20 7.43 23.00 3.68
N SER A 21 6.29 22.37 3.41
CA SER A 21 6.14 20.94 3.21
C SER A 21 7.08 20.40 2.11
N SER A 22 7.34 21.18 1.06
CA SER A 22 8.29 20.80 0.01
C SER A 22 9.74 20.85 0.52
N ALA A 23 10.08 21.84 1.37
CA ALA A 23 11.38 21.88 2.03
C ALA A 23 11.59 20.68 2.97
N LEU A 24 10.57 20.27 3.73
CA LEU A 24 10.62 19.07 4.57
C LEU A 24 10.91 17.81 3.75
N LEU A 25 10.21 17.61 2.63
CA LEU A 25 10.40 16.47 1.75
C LEU A 25 11.81 16.44 1.15
N ARG A 26 12.33 17.60 0.73
CA ARG A 26 13.70 17.71 0.19
C ARG A 26 14.75 17.41 1.26
N GLU A 27 14.59 17.99 2.44
CA GLU A 27 15.54 17.81 3.54
C GLU A 27 15.54 16.36 4.04
N ALA A 28 14.38 15.71 4.13
CA ALA A 28 14.30 14.30 4.48
C ALA A 28 15.06 13.40 3.49
N THR A 29 15.06 13.74 2.19
CA THR A 29 15.86 13.03 1.18
C THR A 29 17.35 13.24 1.41
N SER A 30 17.75 14.48 1.71
CA SER A 30 19.14 14.85 2.01
C SER A 30 19.67 14.09 3.23
N GLN A 31 18.92 14.10 4.33
CA GLN A 31 19.29 13.42 5.58
C GLN A 31 19.43 11.91 5.38
N LYS A 32 18.49 11.27 4.66
CA LYS A 32 18.62 9.85 4.31
C LYS A 32 19.87 9.58 3.46
N ALA A 33 20.18 10.44 2.50
CA ALA A 33 21.37 10.29 1.66
C ALA A 33 22.68 10.44 2.45
N ALA A 34 22.66 11.28 3.48
CA ALA A 34 23.76 11.44 4.44
C ALA A 34 23.88 10.27 5.45
N GLY A 35 22.94 9.32 5.44
CA GLY A 35 22.90 8.19 6.37
C GLY A 35 22.18 8.49 7.70
N ASP A 36 21.69 9.72 7.91
CA ASP A 36 20.90 10.08 9.08
C ASP A 36 19.41 9.75 8.85
N ILE A 37 19.10 8.46 8.98
CA ILE A 37 17.73 7.96 8.77
C ILE A 37 16.76 8.50 9.83
N ASN A 38 17.22 8.77 11.05
CA ASN A 38 16.36 9.21 12.15
C ASN A 38 15.88 10.65 11.93
N SER A 39 16.80 11.56 11.57
CA SER A 39 16.43 12.93 11.21
C SER A 39 15.49 12.97 10.00
N ALA A 40 15.72 12.10 9.02
CA ALA A 40 14.83 11.97 7.87
C ALA A 40 13.40 11.53 8.27
N ILE A 41 13.27 10.60 9.22
CA ILE A 41 11.97 10.13 9.74
C ILE A 41 11.23 11.27 10.44
N GLU A 42 11.91 12.05 11.28
CA GLU A 42 11.28 13.16 12.00
C GLU A 42 10.76 14.25 11.05
N LEU A 43 11.50 14.58 9.99
CA LEU A 43 11.05 15.49 8.95
C LEU A 43 9.81 14.97 8.20
N LEU A 44 9.76 13.66 7.93
CA LEU A 44 8.59 13.05 7.30
C LEU A 44 7.37 12.99 8.23
N ARG A 45 7.58 12.82 9.55
CA ARG A 45 6.50 12.93 10.55
C ARG A 45 5.94 14.35 10.61
N GLN A 46 6.81 15.37 10.58
CA GLN A 46 6.38 16.77 10.50
C GLN A 46 5.60 17.05 9.21
N PHE A 47 6.03 16.49 8.08
CA PHE A 47 5.30 16.59 6.81
C PHE A 47 3.91 15.99 6.92
N TRP A 48 3.76 14.77 7.46
CA TRP A 48 2.46 14.12 7.65
C TRP A 48 1.53 14.89 8.60
N LEU A 49 2.07 15.58 9.60
CA LEU A 49 1.32 16.42 10.52
C LEU A 49 0.84 17.73 9.86
N ALA A 50 1.69 18.33 9.02
CA ALA A 50 1.40 19.58 8.33
C ALA A 50 0.46 19.37 7.14
N GLU A 51 0.64 18.28 6.40
CA GLU A 51 -0.12 17.91 5.21
C GLU A 51 -0.76 16.53 5.42
N PRO A 52 -1.99 16.48 5.98
CA PRO A 52 -2.71 15.23 6.08
C PRO A 52 -2.95 14.61 4.70
N PHE A 53 -2.81 13.30 4.59
CA PHE A 53 -3.05 12.57 3.35
C PHE A 53 -4.42 12.90 2.73
N GLY A 54 -4.45 13.19 1.43
CA GLY A 54 -5.68 13.57 0.71
C GLY A 54 -6.16 15.01 0.91
N SER A 55 -5.53 15.80 1.78
CA SER A 55 -5.82 17.24 1.94
C SER A 55 -4.96 18.15 1.06
N SER A 56 -3.82 17.63 0.60
CA SER A 56 -2.77 18.34 -0.14
C SER A 56 -2.72 17.95 -1.61
N GLY A 57 -2.03 18.73 -2.45
CA GLY A 57 -1.72 18.38 -3.85
C GLY A 57 -0.61 17.33 -4.05
N TYR A 58 -0.09 16.73 -2.98
CA TYR A 58 0.97 15.71 -3.05
C TYR A 58 0.42 14.32 -3.40
N GLY A 59 1.17 13.57 -4.21
CA GLY A 59 0.83 12.19 -4.57
C GLY A 59 1.11 11.20 -3.44
N VAL A 60 0.58 9.97 -3.58
CA VAL A 60 0.72 8.90 -2.58
C VAL A 60 2.18 8.51 -2.34
N GLU A 61 3.03 8.68 -3.35
CA GLU A 61 4.45 8.41 -3.31
C GLU A 61 5.18 9.20 -2.20
N GLU A 62 4.80 10.45 -1.95
CA GLU A 62 5.43 11.26 -0.91
C GLU A 62 5.09 10.75 0.50
N TYR A 63 3.85 10.31 0.67
CA TYR A 63 3.40 9.72 1.93
C TYR A 63 4.06 8.36 2.17
N LEU A 64 4.19 7.52 1.14
CA LEU A 64 4.83 6.21 1.25
C LEU A 64 6.29 6.28 1.72
N ARG A 65 6.96 7.43 1.65
CA ARG A 65 8.34 7.59 2.15
C ARG A 65 8.48 7.29 3.63
N LEU A 66 7.55 7.75 4.47
CA LEU A 66 7.61 7.55 5.92
C LEU A 66 7.64 6.06 6.30
N PRO A 67 6.65 5.23 5.91
CA PRO A 67 6.71 3.80 6.22
C PRO A 67 7.95 3.11 5.65
N MET A 68 8.43 3.54 4.47
CA MET A 68 9.65 2.96 3.92
C MET A 68 10.91 3.30 4.73
N TYR A 69 11.00 4.51 5.28
CA TYR A 69 12.15 4.94 6.08
C TYR A 69 12.11 4.31 7.48
N LEU A 70 10.92 4.21 8.07
CA LEU A 70 10.68 3.46 9.31
C LEU A 70 11.12 2.00 9.16
N GLN A 71 10.75 1.33 8.07
CA GLN A 71 11.20 -0.03 7.79
C GLN A 71 12.73 -0.10 7.69
N HIS A 72 13.34 0.84 6.96
CA HIS A 72 14.80 0.88 6.80
C HIS A 72 15.54 1.06 8.14
N ALA A 73 14.96 1.80 9.08
CA ALA A 73 15.48 1.97 10.44
C ALA A 73 15.18 0.78 11.38
N GLY A 74 14.53 -0.29 10.90
CA GLY A 74 14.15 -1.45 11.73
C GLY A 74 12.91 -1.23 12.61
N LEU A 75 12.20 -0.11 12.43
CA LEU A 75 10.97 0.22 13.15
C LEU A 75 9.75 -0.45 12.48
N ARG A 76 9.74 -1.78 12.50
CA ARG A 76 8.77 -2.63 11.77
C ARG A 76 7.31 -2.29 12.09
N ASP A 77 6.96 -2.23 13.36
CA ASP A 77 5.56 -2.03 13.78
C ASP A 77 5.05 -0.63 13.42
N ASP A 78 5.92 0.38 13.54
CA ASP A 78 5.62 1.76 13.17
C ASP A 78 5.45 1.90 11.65
N ALA A 79 6.34 1.27 10.87
CA ALA A 79 6.24 1.22 9.42
C ALA A 79 4.93 0.55 8.97
N TRP A 80 4.58 -0.57 9.59
CA TRP A 80 3.34 -1.27 9.30
C TRP A 80 2.10 -0.43 9.69
N GLY A 81 2.14 0.21 10.85
CA GLY A 81 1.10 1.14 11.30
C GLY A 81 0.87 2.26 10.29
N ALA A 82 1.94 2.91 9.83
CA ALA A 82 1.87 3.98 8.85
C ALA A 82 1.29 3.51 7.50
N LEU A 83 1.62 2.31 7.00
CA LEU A 83 1.00 1.76 5.79
C LEU A 83 -0.51 1.54 5.94
N ASN A 84 -0.95 1.03 7.10
CA ASN A 84 -2.38 0.81 7.35
C ASN A 84 -3.13 2.14 7.49
N VAL A 85 -2.51 3.15 8.10
CA VAL A 85 -3.06 4.50 8.18
C VAL A 85 -3.37 5.04 6.77
N LEU A 86 -2.49 4.85 5.79
CA LEU A 86 -2.75 5.29 4.41
C LEU A 86 -3.95 4.60 3.74
N LEU A 87 -4.30 3.38 4.18
CA LEU A 87 -5.51 2.70 3.71
C LEU A 87 -6.78 3.15 4.46
N THR A 88 -6.66 3.56 5.72
CA THR A 88 -7.82 3.88 6.58
C THR A 88 -8.14 5.37 6.67
N ASP A 89 -7.15 6.26 6.64
CA ASP A 89 -7.32 7.70 6.84
C ASP A 89 -8.04 8.40 5.68
N TYR A 90 -8.24 7.71 4.55
CA TYR A 90 -9.18 8.17 3.52
C TYR A 90 -10.61 8.34 4.05
N VAL A 91 -10.99 7.57 5.09
CA VAL A 91 -12.30 7.67 5.75
C VAL A 91 -12.44 8.98 6.55
N LEU A 92 -11.34 9.66 6.90
CA LEU A 92 -11.33 10.80 7.82
C LEU A 92 -11.12 12.17 7.15
N THR A 93 -10.74 12.23 5.87
CA THR A 93 -10.66 13.48 5.12
C THR A 93 -11.84 13.61 4.14
N PRO A 94 -12.83 14.50 4.40
CA PRO A 94 -14.06 14.63 3.58
C PRO A 94 -13.85 15.26 2.19
N THR A 95 -12.60 15.42 1.73
CA THR A 95 -12.29 16.26 0.56
C THR A 95 -11.78 15.45 -0.63
N LYS A 96 -12.67 15.32 -1.63
CA LYS A 96 -12.42 15.59 -3.06
C LYS A 96 -11.32 14.80 -3.80
N LEU A 97 -10.81 13.69 -3.30
CA LEU A 97 -10.14 12.76 -4.22
C LEU A 97 -11.20 12.20 -5.17
N ASN A 98 -10.96 12.34 -6.47
CA ASN A 98 -11.82 11.75 -7.49
C ASN A 98 -11.88 10.23 -7.21
N ASP A 99 -13.07 9.70 -6.90
CA ASP A 99 -13.31 8.29 -6.58
C ASP A 99 -12.77 7.34 -7.68
N GLN A 100 -12.50 7.86 -8.88
CA GLN A 100 -11.85 7.14 -9.98
C GLN A 100 -10.35 6.86 -9.76
N CYS A 101 -9.64 7.70 -9.00
CA CYS A 101 -8.20 7.56 -8.77
C CYS A 101 -7.87 6.79 -7.49
N LEU A 102 -8.82 6.71 -6.54
CA LEU A 102 -8.62 6.02 -5.27
C LEU A 102 -8.11 4.57 -5.42
N PRO A 103 -8.66 3.73 -6.32
CA PRO A 103 -8.13 2.39 -6.51
C PRO A 103 -6.68 2.38 -7.01
N MET A 104 -6.26 3.38 -7.78
CA MET A 104 -4.85 3.48 -8.20
C MET A 104 -3.93 3.76 -7.01
N MET A 105 -4.35 4.65 -6.11
CA MET A 105 -3.58 4.92 -4.88
C MET A 105 -3.52 3.68 -3.98
N HIS A 106 -4.64 2.96 -3.81
CA HIS A 106 -4.64 1.69 -3.07
C HIS A 106 -3.72 0.65 -3.72
N SER A 107 -3.67 0.59 -5.05
CA SER A 107 -2.76 -0.30 -5.77
C SER A 107 -1.30 -0.04 -5.37
N GLU A 108 -0.88 1.22 -5.34
CA GLU A 108 0.48 1.62 -4.97
C GLU A 108 0.80 1.33 -3.50
N ILE A 109 -0.15 1.60 -2.59
CA ILE A 109 0.00 1.29 -1.17
C ILE A 109 0.15 -0.22 -0.97
N TYR A 110 -0.70 -1.03 -1.60
CA TYR A 110 -0.60 -2.49 -1.53
C TYR A 110 0.70 -3.02 -2.14
N ASP A 111 1.23 -2.40 -3.20
CA ASP A 111 2.54 -2.77 -3.72
C ASP A 111 3.66 -2.54 -2.69
N LYS A 112 3.61 -1.42 -1.96
CA LYS A 112 4.56 -1.18 -0.85
C LYS A 112 4.36 -2.14 0.31
N MET A 113 3.12 -2.50 0.65
CA MET A 113 2.85 -3.54 1.66
C MET A 113 3.40 -4.91 1.23
N ARG A 114 3.31 -5.27 -0.06
CA ARG A 114 3.96 -6.47 -0.60
C ARG A 114 5.47 -6.42 -0.37
N LEU A 115 6.12 -5.31 -0.76
CA LEU A 115 7.57 -5.16 -0.61
C LEU A 115 8.00 -5.16 0.86
N PHE A 116 7.20 -4.55 1.74
CA PHE A 116 7.40 -4.55 3.18
C PHE A 116 7.55 -5.99 3.67
N TRP A 117 6.54 -6.85 3.45
CA TRP A 117 6.56 -8.24 3.91
C TRP A 117 7.64 -9.11 3.25
N GLN A 118 8.00 -8.83 2.00
CA GLN A 118 9.15 -9.53 1.38
C GLN A 118 10.47 -9.22 2.08
N ARG A 119 10.66 -7.99 2.55
CA ARG A 119 11.89 -7.57 3.25
C ARG A 119 11.92 -8.02 4.70
N GLU A 120 10.74 -8.14 5.33
CA GLU A 120 10.58 -8.74 6.67
C GLU A 120 10.73 -10.28 6.67
N GLY A 121 11.02 -10.90 5.52
CA GLY A 121 11.21 -12.35 5.43
C GLY A 121 9.92 -13.16 5.40
N GLU A 122 8.77 -12.52 5.16
CA GLU A 122 7.44 -13.15 5.14
C GLU A 122 6.81 -13.10 3.74
N PRO A 123 7.42 -13.75 2.72
CA PRO A 123 6.95 -13.68 1.35
C PRO A 123 5.55 -14.30 1.14
N SER A 124 5.12 -15.20 2.02
CA SER A 124 3.76 -15.76 2.00
C SER A 124 2.69 -14.69 2.23
N ILE A 125 2.92 -13.80 3.20
CA ILE A 125 2.01 -12.66 3.48
C ILE A 125 2.05 -11.67 2.31
N ALA A 126 3.22 -11.46 1.70
CA ALA A 126 3.39 -10.57 0.56
C ALA A 126 2.55 -10.97 -0.67
N VAL A 127 2.23 -12.26 -0.85
CA VAL A 127 1.39 -12.74 -1.98
C VAL A 127 0.05 -12.01 -2.00
N LYS A 128 -0.64 -11.94 -0.85
CA LYS A 128 -1.93 -11.26 -0.71
C LYS A 128 -1.84 -9.82 -1.18
N TYR A 129 -0.87 -9.07 -0.67
CA TYR A 129 -0.74 -7.65 -0.99
C TYR A 129 -0.33 -7.41 -2.45
N GLY A 130 0.46 -8.30 -3.06
CA GLY A 130 0.76 -8.24 -4.48
C GLY A 130 -0.48 -8.43 -5.37
N ILE A 131 -1.35 -9.36 -5.00
CA ILE A 131 -2.61 -9.60 -5.71
C ILE A 131 -3.59 -8.44 -5.49
N LEU A 132 -3.72 -7.96 -4.24
CA LEU A 132 -4.57 -6.81 -3.93
C LEU A 132 -4.14 -5.55 -4.68
N SER A 133 -2.83 -5.32 -4.82
CA SER A 133 -2.28 -4.24 -5.65
C SER A 133 -2.79 -4.36 -7.09
N HIS A 134 -2.60 -5.51 -7.71
CA HIS A 134 -3.05 -5.75 -9.09
C HIS A 134 -4.57 -5.59 -9.26
N VAL A 135 -5.38 -6.14 -8.36
CA VAL A 135 -6.84 -6.00 -8.45
C VAL A 135 -7.30 -4.55 -8.30
N HIS A 136 -6.69 -3.77 -7.40
CA HIS A 136 -7.02 -2.35 -7.26
C HIS A 136 -6.61 -1.53 -8.50
N TRP A 137 -5.50 -1.89 -9.15
CA TRP A 137 -5.14 -1.33 -10.45
C TRP A 137 -6.23 -1.59 -11.50
N LEU A 138 -6.73 -2.83 -11.61
CA LEU A 138 -7.80 -3.17 -12.53
C LEU A 138 -9.12 -2.44 -12.21
N ILE A 139 -9.48 -2.32 -10.93
CA ILE A 139 -10.63 -1.48 -10.50
C ILE A 139 -10.43 -0.04 -10.98
N GLY A 140 -9.24 0.51 -10.81
CA GLY A 140 -8.90 1.87 -11.24
C GLY A 140 -9.01 2.05 -12.75
N LEU A 141 -8.43 1.12 -13.54
CA LEU A 141 -8.54 1.14 -15.00
C LEU A 141 -10.00 1.10 -15.45
N HIS A 142 -10.82 0.26 -14.82
CA HIS A 142 -12.25 0.20 -15.08
C HIS A 142 -12.95 1.53 -14.76
N ARG A 143 -12.72 2.11 -13.58
CA ARG A 143 -13.32 3.39 -13.17
C ARG A 143 -12.89 4.57 -14.05
N GLN A 144 -11.65 4.56 -14.54
CA GLN A 144 -11.11 5.55 -15.48
C GLN A 144 -11.48 5.27 -16.94
N ARG A 145 -12.24 4.21 -17.23
CA ARG A 145 -12.67 3.79 -18.58
C ARG A 145 -11.51 3.44 -19.54
N ARG A 146 -10.36 3.04 -19.01
CA ARG A 146 -9.16 2.61 -19.76
C ARG A 146 -9.31 1.16 -20.22
N ARG A 147 -10.25 0.91 -21.13
CA ARG A 147 -10.72 -0.44 -21.51
C ARG A 147 -9.67 -1.32 -22.17
N GLU A 148 -8.81 -0.75 -23.02
CA GLU A 148 -7.77 -1.52 -23.72
C GLU A 148 -6.75 -2.04 -22.72
N GLU A 149 -6.22 -1.17 -21.86
CA GLU A 149 -5.30 -1.56 -20.80
C GLU A 149 -5.92 -2.54 -19.81
N LEU A 150 -7.21 -2.38 -19.49
CA LEU A 150 -7.92 -3.32 -18.64
C LEU A 150 -7.95 -4.71 -19.27
N ARG A 151 -8.28 -4.81 -20.56
CA ARG A 151 -8.31 -6.09 -21.28
C ARG A 151 -6.93 -6.75 -21.30
N ASP A 152 -5.88 -5.96 -21.52
CA ASP A 152 -4.52 -6.47 -21.63
C ASP A 152 -3.97 -6.92 -20.25
N CYS A 153 -4.40 -6.27 -19.17
CA CYS A 153 -3.96 -6.59 -17.81
C CYS A 153 -4.85 -7.59 -17.05
N ALA A 154 -6.10 -7.82 -17.49
CA ALA A 154 -7.07 -8.70 -16.82
C ALA A 154 -7.08 -10.14 -17.39
N GLY A 155 -6.33 -10.39 -18.47
CA GLY A 155 -6.28 -11.70 -19.12
C GLY A 155 -5.57 -12.77 -18.28
N PRO A 156 -5.82 -14.07 -18.54
CA PRO A 156 -5.19 -15.18 -17.81
C PRO A 156 -3.65 -15.12 -17.81
N GLU A 157 -3.05 -14.74 -18.94
CA GLU A 157 -1.59 -14.60 -19.08
C GLU A 157 -1.03 -13.49 -18.16
N ALA A 158 -1.73 -12.35 -18.09
CA ALA A 158 -1.35 -11.25 -17.22
C ALA A 158 -1.49 -11.62 -15.74
N ILE A 159 -2.58 -12.31 -15.37
CA ILE A 159 -2.79 -12.80 -14.01
C ILE A 159 -1.70 -13.79 -13.61
N VAL A 160 -1.34 -14.73 -14.49
CA VAL A 160 -0.22 -15.66 -14.28
C VAL A 160 1.10 -14.90 -14.09
N ALA A 161 1.37 -13.88 -14.91
CA ALA A 161 2.58 -13.06 -14.82
C ALA A 161 2.69 -12.30 -13.48
N VAL A 162 1.56 -11.95 -12.86
CA VAL A 162 1.52 -11.35 -11.51
C VAL A 162 1.67 -12.41 -10.42
N VAL A 163 0.91 -13.50 -10.50
CA VAL A 163 0.80 -14.52 -9.44
C VAL A 163 2.06 -15.37 -9.32
N GLU A 164 2.63 -15.81 -10.44
CA GLU A 164 3.74 -16.78 -10.44
C GLU A 164 5.01 -16.27 -9.74
N PRO A 165 5.51 -15.04 -9.99
CA PRO A 165 6.67 -14.51 -9.29
C PRO A 165 6.45 -14.39 -7.77
N LEU A 166 5.23 -14.03 -7.34
CA LEU A 166 4.88 -13.94 -5.92
C LEU A 166 4.96 -15.31 -5.25
N LEU A 167 4.40 -16.34 -5.88
CA LEU A 167 4.42 -17.71 -5.37
C LEU A 167 5.82 -18.35 -5.41
N LYS A 168 6.63 -18.03 -6.43
CA LYS A 168 8.04 -18.46 -6.47
C LYS A 168 8.81 -17.91 -5.27
N LYS A 169 8.69 -16.60 -4.98
CA LYS A 169 9.31 -15.99 -3.79
C LYS A 169 8.79 -16.59 -2.49
N ALA A 170 7.50 -16.91 -2.42
CA ALA A 170 6.87 -17.55 -1.26
C ALA A 170 7.11 -19.08 -1.16
N LYS A 171 7.84 -19.68 -2.12
CA LYS A 171 8.02 -21.16 -2.23
C LYS A 171 6.71 -21.94 -2.22
N LYS A 172 5.65 -21.37 -2.82
CA LYS A 172 4.27 -21.89 -2.81
C LYS A 172 3.71 -22.11 -4.22
N ILE A 173 4.57 -22.44 -5.18
CA ILE A 173 4.20 -22.58 -6.61
C ILE A 173 3.08 -23.62 -6.85
N ARG A 174 2.95 -24.63 -5.98
CA ARG A 174 1.86 -25.63 -6.03
C ARG A 174 0.46 -25.02 -6.03
N HIS A 175 0.32 -23.82 -5.46
CA HIS A 175 -0.94 -23.08 -5.36
C HIS A 175 -1.25 -22.22 -6.59
N LYS A 176 -0.37 -22.19 -7.61
CA LYS A 176 -0.50 -21.33 -8.79
C LYS A 176 -1.86 -21.44 -9.45
N ASN A 177 -2.28 -22.65 -9.83
CA ASN A 177 -3.52 -22.84 -10.59
C ASN A 177 -4.74 -22.38 -9.79
N SER A 178 -4.86 -22.81 -8.52
CA SER A 178 -5.96 -22.43 -7.65
C SER A 178 -6.03 -20.92 -7.42
N LEU A 179 -4.87 -20.27 -7.27
CA LEU A 179 -4.81 -18.83 -7.04
C LEU A 179 -5.12 -18.03 -8.31
N CYS A 180 -4.62 -18.44 -9.48
CA CYS A 180 -4.98 -17.83 -10.76
C CYS A 180 -6.49 -17.91 -11.01
N VAL A 181 -7.10 -19.09 -10.83
CA VAL A 181 -8.56 -19.28 -10.98
C VAL A 181 -9.34 -18.39 -10.01
N LEU A 182 -8.89 -18.28 -8.74
CA LEU A 182 -9.51 -17.39 -7.77
C LEU A 182 -9.46 -15.93 -8.26
N VAL A 183 -8.27 -15.44 -8.65
CA VAL A 183 -8.10 -14.06 -9.15
C VAL A 183 -8.93 -13.81 -10.40
N GLU A 184 -8.91 -14.71 -11.38
CA GLU A 184 -9.71 -14.61 -12.62
C GLU A 184 -11.21 -14.49 -12.32
N SER A 185 -11.74 -15.36 -11.45
CA SER A 185 -13.16 -15.35 -11.09
C SER A 185 -13.60 -14.04 -10.43
N GLU A 186 -12.69 -13.39 -9.72
CA GLU A 186 -12.91 -12.16 -8.99
C GLU A 186 -12.77 -10.94 -9.89
N VAL A 187 -11.80 -10.95 -10.82
CA VAL A 187 -11.64 -9.92 -11.86
C VAL A 187 -12.87 -9.81 -12.77
N LEU A 188 -13.58 -10.93 -13.02
CA LEU A 188 -14.85 -10.92 -13.77
C LEU A 188 -15.99 -10.18 -13.05
N LYS A 189 -15.87 -9.94 -11.73
CA LYS A 189 -16.89 -9.26 -10.92
C LYS A 189 -16.63 -7.74 -10.80
N LEU A 190 -15.63 -7.20 -11.49
CA LEU A 190 -15.31 -5.78 -11.42
C LEU A 190 -16.48 -4.92 -11.95
N PRO A 191 -16.77 -3.77 -11.30
CA PRO A 191 -16.10 -3.20 -10.13
C PRO A 191 -16.69 -3.66 -8.78
N SER A 192 -17.68 -4.56 -8.77
CA SER A 192 -18.43 -5.00 -7.57
C SER A 192 -17.72 -6.03 -6.70
N LEU A 193 -16.39 -6.12 -6.80
CA LEU A 193 -15.59 -7.10 -6.05
C LEU A 193 -15.56 -6.77 -4.56
N ASP A 194 -15.89 -7.75 -3.72
CA ASP A 194 -15.70 -7.65 -2.27
C ASP A 194 -14.24 -7.97 -1.94
N VAL A 195 -13.46 -6.89 -1.81
CA VAL A 195 -12.03 -6.93 -1.50
C VAL A 195 -11.75 -7.66 -0.19
N HIS A 196 -12.63 -7.53 0.81
CA HIS A 196 -12.38 -8.11 2.13
C HIS A 196 -12.51 -9.63 2.10
N SER A 197 -13.62 -10.13 1.54
CA SER A 197 -13.83 -11.56 1.34
C SER A 197 -12.76 -12.17 0.43
N PHE A 198 -12.38 -11.47 -0.63
CA PHE A 198 -11.31 -11.89 -1.54
C PHE A 198 -9.95 -12.00 -0.85
N ALA A 199 -9.57 -11.00 -0.06
CA ALA A 199 -8.33 -11.02 0.73
C ALA A 199 -8.29 -12.22 1.68
N GLY A 200 -9.41 -12.52 2.34
CA GLY A 200 -9.55 -13.70 3.20
C GLY A 200 -9.41 -15.02 2.45
N ALA A 201 -9.96 -15.12 1.24
CA ALA A 201 -9.80 -16.30 0.39
C ALA A 201 -8.33 -16.55 -0.02
N ILE A 202 -7.57 -15.49 -0.32
CA ILE A 202 -6.13 -15.60 -0.60
C ILE A 202 -5.38 -16.10 0.63
N ASP A 203 -5.66 -15.53 1.81
CA ASP A 203 -5.04 -15.96 3.07
C ASP A 203 -5.32 -17.45 3.35
N GLN A 204 -6.57 -17.91 3.17
CA GLN A 204 -6.91 -19.33 3.34
C GLN A 204 -6.15 -20.24 2.36
N LEU A 205 -5.92 -19.79 1.13
CA LEU A 205 -5.21 -20.59 0.13
C LEU A 205 -3.70 -20.66 0.41
N ILE A 206 -3.12 -19.56 0.88
CA ILE A 206 -1.67 -19.39 1.00
C ILE A 206 -1.15 -19.68 2.41
N LEU A 207 -1.87 -19.32 3.46
CA LEU A 207 -1.40 -19.44 4.84
C LEU A 207 -1.79 -20.76 5.51
N THR A 208 -2.79 -21.48 4.98
CA THR A 208 -3.17 -22.78 5.55
C THR A 208 -2.10 -23.80 5.19
N ASN A 209 -1.40 -24.31 6.22
CA ASN A 209 -0.47 -25.44 6.12
C ASN A 209 -1.24 -26.73 5.83
N GLN A 210 -1.75 -26.90 4.62
CA GLN A 210 -2.09 -28.24 4.14
C GLN A 210 -0.81 -28.87 3.60
N GLU A 211 -0.05 -29.42 4.55
CA GLU A 211 0.71 -30.65 4.34
C GLU A 211 -0.33 -31.78 4.21
N ARG A 212 -0.62 -32.17 2.97
CA ARG A 212 -1.13 -33.49 2.62
C ARG A 212 -0.41 -33.96 1.38
#